data_AF-A0A1G2QQ29-F1
#
_entry.id   AF-A0A1G2QQ29-F1
#
_cell.length_a   1.000
_cell.length_b   1.000
_cell.length_c   1.000
_cell.angle_alpha   90.00
_cell.angle_beta   90.00
_cell.angle_gamma   90.00
#
_symmetry.space_group_name_H-M   'P 1'
#
loop_
_entity.id
_entity.type
_entity.pdbx_description
1 polymer ?
#
loop_
_entity_poly.entity_id
_entity_poly.type
_entity_poly.pdbx_seq_one_letter_code
_entity_poly.pdbx_strand_id
1 'polypeptide(L)'
;MITNLDSKVNYLVKRIKKESQRPIENEGLLRKYIFESLKGRPITFYNWECPPRILKQDQLGSFYLDYCVDLDKIFRGEKLDYYTELPRVVEAQEKEKKILKFLNNLDLNFRFVKIVADTNAYYITPFSLKALGEIKVKKTFLQFQEKIKKATGSYPVKSKVYLFTDLMGGYQKNYKSSFKKVSGVLESNISGLIPEKIWQEQLKYIKEHVGFEPFQKKQIEEFSKRTVATYAAEGTIFDLLSRTDYFSNCVWLNIEEVAKRAITITNCLRIKQNLGKLPMIFLK
;
A
#
# COMPACT_ATOMS: atom_id res chain seq x y z
N MET A 1 -17.34 27.13 -24.45
CA MET A 1 -16.13 26.26 -24.53
C MET A 1 -15.93 25.33 -23.32
N ILE A 2 -16.90 25.14 -22.41
CA ILE A 2 -16.77 24.26 -21.22
C ILE A 2 -17.25 22.81 -21.50
N THR A 3 -18.02 22.59 -22.57
CA THR A 3 -18.70 21.31 -22.90
C THR A 3 -17.77 20.17 -23.37
N ASN A 4 -16.50 20.44 -23.72
CA ASN A 4 -15.58 19.41 -24.22
C ASN A 4 -14.77 18.73 -23.09
N LEU A 5 -14.43 19.45 -22.02
CA LEU A 5 -13.59 18.88 -20.97
C LEU A 5 -14.38 17.92 -20.07
N ASP A 6 -15.58 18.31 -19.65
CA ASP A 6 -16.43 17.46 -18.80
C ASP A 6 -16.90 16.19 -19.52
N SER A 7 -17.18 16.29 -20.82
CA SER A 7 -17.51 15.12 -21.65
C SER A 7 -16.29 14.18 -21.78
N LYS A 8 -15.07 14.71 -21.95
CA LYS A 8 -13.84 13.90 -21.91
C LYS A 8 -13.62 13.23 -20.55
N VAL A 9 -13.81 13.95 -19.43
CA VAL A 9 -13.71 13.36 -18.07
C VAL A 9 -14.72 12.22 -17.90
N ASN A 10 -15.98 12.43 -18.28
CA ASN A 10 -17.02 11.41 -18.22
C ASN A 10 -16.66 10.17 -19.05
N TYR A 11 -16.14 10.37 -20.27
CA TYR A 11 -15.68 9.30 -21.13
C TYR A 11 -14.55 8.48 -20.50
N LEU A 12 -13.54 9.13 -19.95
CA LEU A 12 -12.39 8.48 -19.32
C LEU A 12 -12.80 7.69 -18.06
N VAL A 13 -13.66 8.25 -17.22
CA VAL A 13 -14.21 7.55 -16.04
C VAL A 13 -15.03 6.33 -16.47
N LYS A 14 -15.84 6.44 -17.52
CA LYS A 14 -16.61 5.31 -18.06
C LYS A 14 -15.68 4.19 -18.56
N ARG A 15 -14.58 4.54 -19.21
CA ARG A 15 -13.56 3.57 -19.64
C ARG A 15 -12.88 2.87 -18.45
N ILE A 16 -12.45 3.62 -17.44
CA ILE A 16 -11.85 3.05 -16.22
C ILE A 16 -12.84 2.12 -15.53
N LYS A 17 -14.11 2.50 -15.42
CA LYS A 17 -15.17 1.65 -14.84
C LYS A 17 -15.34 0.34 -15.60
N LYS A 18 -15.32 0.38 -16.94
CA LYS A 18 -15.47 -0.82 -17.78
C LYS A 18 -14.34 -1.84 -17.53
N GLU A 19 -13.12 -1.34 -17.33
CA GLU A 19 -11.95 -2.18 -17.04
C GLU A 19 -11.76 -2.47 -15.54
N SER A 20 -12.62 -1.94 -14.67
CA SER A 20 -12.53 -2.18 -13.23
C SER A 20 -13.27 -3.47 -12.85
N GLN A 21 -12.64 -4.32 -12.04
CA GLN A 21 -13.21 -5.55 -11.48
C GLN A 21 -14.32 -5.28 -10.46
N ARG A 22 -14.32 -4.09 -9.86
CA ARG A 22 -15.31 -3.66 -8.85
C ARG A 22 -15.54 -2.14 -8.93
N PRO A 23 -16.55 -1.60 -8.23
CA PRO A 23 -16.78 -0.16 -8.20
C PRO A 23 -15.55 0.63 -7.72
N ILE A 24 -15.32 1.77 -8.36
CA ILE A 24 -14.27 2.73 -7.98
C ILE A 24 -14.60 3.30 -6.60
N GLU A 25 -13.65 3.26 -5.66
CA GLU A 25 -13.82 3.96 -4.39
C GLU A 25 -13.54 5.46 -4.62
N ASN A 26 -14.42 6.32 -4.11
CA ASN A 26 -14.39 7.78 -4.29
C ASN A 26 -14.26 8.25 -5.76
N GLU A 27 -15.22 7.86 -6.60
CA GLU A 27 -15.29 8.30 -8.00
C GLU A 27 -15.31 9.83 -8.17
N GLY A 28 -15.97 10.56 -7.27
CA GLY A 28 -16.02 12.02 -7.32
C GLY A 28 -14.64 12.66 -7.26
N LEU A 29 -13.77 12.14 -6.38
CA LEU A 29 -12.39 12.61 -6.29
C LEU A 29 -11.54 12.17 -7.49
N LEU A 30 -11.76 10.94 -8.01
CA LEU A 30 -11.10 10.50 -9.24
C LEU A 30 -11.46 11.40 -10.44
N ARG A 31 -12.74 11.78 -10.58
CA ARG A 31 -13.21 12.73 -11.61
C ARG A 31 -12.46 14.05 -11.54
N LYS A 32 -12.32 14.61 -10.33
CA LYS A 32 -11.55 15.83 -10.08
C LYS A 32 -10.08 15.64 -10.52
N TYR A 33 -9.45 14.54 -10.15
CA TYR A 33 -8.05 14.26 -10.53
C TYR A 33 -7.86 14.09 -12.03
N ILE A 34 -8.79 13.44 -12.72
CA ILE A 34 -8.79 13.34 -14.20
C ILE A 34 -8.93 14.73 -14.84
N PHE A 35 -9.83 15.56 -14.34
CA PHE A 35 -9.98 16.93 -14.82
C PHE A 35 -8.69 17.76 -14.64
N GLU A 36 -8.04 17.66 -13.48
CA GLU A 36 -6.76 18.32 -13.20
C GLU A 36 -5.62 17.79 -14.07
N SER A 37 -5.60 16.48 -14.35
CA SER A 37 -4.66 15.82 -15.28
C SER A 37 -4.75 16.38 -16.69
N LEU A 38 -5.96 16.57 -17.19
CA LEU A 38 -6.20 17.17 -18.49
C LEU A 38 -5.80 18.66 -18.55
N LYS A 39 -5.65 19.32 -17.39
CA LYS A 39 -5.10 20.67 -17.24
C LYS A 39 -3.59 20.69 -16.95
N GLY A 40 -2.92 19.53 -17.01
CA GLY A 40 -1.47 19.42 -16.87
C GLY A 40 -0.97 18.97 -15.50
N ARG A 41 -1.83 18.77 -14.50
CA ARG A 41 -1.39 18.30 -13.17
C ARG A 41 -1.42 16.76 -13.07
N PRO A 42 -0.29 16.07 -12.92
CA PRO A 42 -0.25 14.62 -13.08
C PRO A 42 -1.06 13.87 -12.02
N ILE A 43 -1.66 12.74 -12.42
CA ILE A 43 -2.18 11.72 -11.48
C ILE A 43 -1.04 10.82 -11.07
N THR A 44 -0.94 10.51 -9.79
CA THR A 44 -0.02 9.49 -9.29
C THR A 44 -0.80 8.21 -9.05
N PHE A 45 -0.76 7.30 -10.03
CA PHE A 45 -1.23 5.93 -9.82
C PHE A 45 -0.15 5.17 -9.06
N TYR A 46 -0.51 4.61 -7.90
CA TYR A 46 0.46 3.87 -7.10
C TYR A 46 -0.08 2.52 -6.66
N ASN A 47 0.85 1.59 -6.47
CA ASN A 47 0.60 0.34 -5.77
C ASN A 47 1.76 0.01 -4.82
N TRP A 48 1.49 -0.93 -3.92
CA TRP A 48 2.43 -1.35 -2.89
C TRP A 48 3.30 -2.51 -3.37
N GLU A 49 4.49 -2.62 -2.79
CA GLU A 49 5.35 -3.78 -2.80
C GLU A 49 5.67 -4.14 -1.36
N CYS A 50 5.28 -5.34 -0.95
CA CYS A 50 5.55 -5.82 0.39
C CYS A 50 6.94 -6.47 0.39
N PRO A 51 7.86 -6.04 1.28
CA PRO A 51 9.14 -6.73 1.39
C PRO A 51 8.95 -8.21 1.77
N PRO A 52 9.65 -9.14 1.09
CA PRO A 52 9.63 -10.56 1.46
C PRO A 52 10.23 -10.72 2.85
N ARG A 53 9.69 -11.67 3.61
CA ARG A 53 10.06 -11.90 5.01
C ARG A 53 9.66 -13.29 5.47
N ILE A 54 10.30 -13.75 6.54
CA ILE A 54 9.99 -15.02 7.22
C ILE A 54 9.75 -14.75 8.70
N LEU A 55 8.77 -15.41 9.30
CA LEU A 55 8.59 -15.39 10.76
C LEU A 55 9.68 -16.25 11.42
N LYS A 56 10.46 -15.66 12.33
CA LYS A 56 11.48 -16.33 13.12
C LYS A 56 11.27 -16.10 14.60
N GLN A 57 11.91 -16.95 15.40
CA GLN A 57 11.95 -16.84 16.85
C GLN A 57 13.41 -16.67 17.29
N ASP A 58 13.66 -15.78 18.25
CA ASP A 58 14.98 -15.65 18.87
C ASP A 58 15.19 -16.70 19.97
N GLN A 59 16.39 -16.71 20.56
CA GLN A 59 16.74 -17.65 21.64
C GLN A 59 15.92 -17.45 22.92
N LEU A 60 15.31 -16.28 23.09
CA LEU A 60 14.46 -15.94 24.25
C LEU A 60 12.97 -16.22 23.98
N GLY A 61 12.65 -16.82 22.84
CA GLY A 61 11.29 -17.15 22.44
C GLY A 61 10.49 -16.00 21.83
N SER A 62 11.11 -14.84 21.57
CA SER A 62 10.48 -13.67 20.97
C SER A 62 10.41 -13.79 19.45
N PHE A 63 9.25 -13.47 18.87
CA PHE A 63 9.03 -13.56 17.44
C PHE A 63 9.44 -12.27 16.72
N TYR A 64 10.10 -12.40 15.57
CA TYR A 64 10.43 -11.31 14.67
C TYR A 64 10.26 -11.71 13.21
N LEU A 65 10.09 -10.72 12.35
CA LEU A 65 10.12 -10.92 10.90
C LEU A 65 11.55 -10.71 10.38
N ASP A 66 12.12 -11.73 9.78
CA ASP A 66 13.40 -11.64 9.08
C ASP A 66 13.20 -11.07 7.69
N TYR A 67 13.56 -9.79 7.53
CA TYR A 67 13.57 -9.11 6.23
C TYR A 67 14.88 -9.32 5.46
N CYS A 68 15.92 -9.89 6.08
CA CYS A 68 17.25 -10.07 5.49
C CYS A 68 17.34 -11.37 4.68
N VAL A 69 16.33 -11.62 3.85
CA VAL A 69 16.21 -12.83 3.04
C VAL A 69 17.01 -12.74 1.74
N ASP A 70 17.22 -13.89 1.10
CA ASP A 70 17.86 -13.96 -0.22
C ASP A 70 16.93 -13.39 -1.30
N LEU A 71 17.12 -12.11 -1.62
CA LEU A 71 16.33 -11.41 -2.63
C LEU A 71 16.56 -11.93 -4.05
N ASP A 72 17.67 -12.62 -4.35
CA ASP A 72 17.89 -13.18 -5.68
C ASP A 72 16.96 -14.37 -5.92
N LYS A 73 16.79 -15.25 -4.92
CA LYS A 73 15.80 -16.33 -4.94
C LYS A 73 14.37 -15.79 -5.12
N ILE A 74 14.00 -14.81 -4.32
CA ILE A 74 12.66 -14.18 -4.38
C ILE A 74 12.38 -13.63 -5.79
N PHE A 75 13.33 -12.93 -6.40
CA PHE A 75 13.14 -12.35 -7.75
C PHE A 75 13.19 -13.38 -8.89
N ARG A 76 13.58 -14.62 -8.62
CA ARG A 76 13.39 -15.77 -9.53
C ARG A 76 12.04 -16.47 -9.33
N GLY A 77 11.22 -16.02 -8.37
CA GLY A 77 9.94 -16.62 -8.05
C GLY A 77 10.02 -17.75 -7.02
N GLU A 78 11.15 -17.92 -6.34
CA GLU A 78 11.31 -18.94 -5.30
C GLU A 78 10.77 -18.41 -3.96
N LYS A 79 9.76 -19.08 -3.39
CA LYS A 79 9.28 -18.82 -2.02
C LYS A 79 10.21 -19.49 -1.00
N LEU A 80 10.41 -18.85 0.14
CA LEU A 80 11.29 -19.37 1.20
C LEU A 80 10.54 -20.29 2.17
N ASP A 81 9.24 -20.07 2.31
CA ASP A 81 8.29 -20.89 3.05
C ASP A 81 6.89 -20.74 2.42
N TYR A 82 5.87 -21.32 3.07
CA TYR A 82 4.48 -21.24 2.61
C TYR A 82 3.91 -19.81 2.65
N TYR A 83 4.42 -18.96 3.54
CA TYR A 83 3.87 -17.63 3.85
C TYR A 83 4.58 -16.49 3.11
N THR A 84 5.76 -16.77 2.55
CA THR A 84 6.56 -15.81 1.81
C THR A 84 5.82 -15.35 0.57
N GLU A 85 5.45 -14.07 0.54
CA GLU A 85 4.92 -13.42 -0.65
C GLU A 85 6.04 -13.07 -1.61
N LEU A 86 5.80 -13.32 -2.89
CA LEU A 86 6.69 -12.79 -3.92
C LEU A 86 6.25 -11.36 -4.26
N PRO A 87 7.18 -10.50 -4.70
CA PRO A 87 6.86 -9.14 -5.14
C PRO A 87 5.92 -9.17 -6.35
N ARG A 88 5.07 -8.15 -6.49
CA ARG A 88 4.10 -8.09 -7.60
C ARG A 88 4.79 -7.94 -8.95
N VAL A 89 5.93 -7.26 -8.96
CA VAL A 89 6.81 -7.21 -10.14
C VAL A 89 7.31 -8.58 -10.61
N VAL A 90 7.19 -9.63 -9.78
CA VAL A 90 7.50 -11.03 -10.12
C VAL A 90 6.20 -11.79 -10.43
N GLU A 91 5.24 -11.82 -9.50
CA GLU A 91 4.02 -12.65 -9.64
C GLU A 91 3.00 -12.12 -10.66
N ALA A 92 2.91 -10.80 -10.84
CA ALA A 92 1.85 -10.15 -11.60
C ALA A 92 2.37 -9.28 -12.75
N GLN A 93 3.63 -9.42 -13.14
CA GLN A 93 4.33 -8.49 -14.04
C GLN A 93 3.57 -8.22 -15.35
N GLU A 94 3.09 -9.27 -16.02
CA GLU A 94 2.38 -9.15 -17.30
C GLU A 94 0.99 -8.50 -17.13
N LYS A 95 0.33 -8.75 -16.01
CA LYS A 95 -0.93 -8.08 -15.67
C LYS A 95 -0.69 -6.59 -15.44
N GLU A 96 0.38 -6.22 -14.71
CA GLU A 96 0.74 -4.82 -14.51
C GLU A 96 1.05 -4.12 -15.84
N LYS A 97 1.83 -4.75 -16.73
CA LYS A 97 2.13 -4.20 -18.07
C LYS A 97 0.85 -3.93 -18.88
N LYS A 98 -0.12 -4.85 -18.87
CA LYS A 98 -1.41 -4.68 -19.57
C LYS A 98 -2.20 -3.50 -19.01
N ILE A 99 -2.31 -3.40 -17.69
CA ILE A 99 -3.01 -2.30 -17.00
C ILE A 99 -2.33 -0.95 -17.30
N LEU A 100 -1.01 -0.90 -17.26
CA LEU A 100 -0.25 0.33 -17.55
C LEU A 100 -0.37 0.75 -19.01
N LYS A 101 -0.41 -0.21 -19.94
CA LYS A 101 -0.70 0.06 -21.36
C LYS A 101 -2.12 0.63 -21.52
N PHE A 102 -3.11 0.07 -20.83
CA PHE A 102 -4.47 0.61 -20.83
C PHE A 102 -4.49 2.07 -20.33
N LEU A 103 -3.84 2.37 -19.20
CA LEU A 103 -3.76 3.72 -18.65
C LEU A 103 -3.02 4.68 -19.59
N ASN A 104 -1.94 4.23 -20.24
CA ASN A 104 -1.23 5.02 -21.24
C ASN A 104 -2.13 5.41 -22.43
N ASN A 105 -3.03 4.51 -22.83
CA ASN A 105 -4.01 4.74 -23.90
C ASN A 105 -5.23 5.58 -23.49
N LEU A 106 -5.22 6.18 -22.29
CA LEU A 106 -6.24 7.14 -21.85
C LEU A 106 -5.83 8.60 -22.08
N ASP A 107 -4.62 8.85 -22.59
CA ASP A 107 -4.05 10.19 -22.80
C ASP A 107 -4.14 11.09 -21.55
N LEU A 108 -3.97 10.47 -20.38
CA LEU A 108 -3.88 11.15 -19.09
C LEU A 108 -2.44 11.59 -18.85
N ASN A 109 -2.25 12.78 -18.28
CA ASN A 109 -0.97 13.09 -17.65
C ASN A 109 -0.89 12.30 -16.33
N PHE A 110 -0.11 11.23 -16.30
CA PHE A 110 0.10 10.44 -15.09
C PHE A 110 1.53 9.95 -14.94
N ARG A 111 1.84 9.52 -13.72
CA ARG A 111 3.03 8.74 -13.39
C ARG A 111 2.61 7.48 -12.64
N PHE A 112 3.36 6.41 -12.85
CA PHE A 112 3.19 5.18 -12.09
C PHE A 112 4.27 5.07 -11.01
N VAL A 113 3.85 4.75 -9.79
CA VAL A 113 4.74 4.66 -8.64
C VAL A 113 4.54 3.36 -7.87
N LYS A 114 5.63 2.63 -7.67
CA LYS A 114 5.73 1.52 -6.73
C LYS A 114 6.18 2.04 -5.37
N ILE A 115 5.51 1.61 -4.32
CA ILE A 115 5.84 1.98 -2.95
C ILE A 115 6.24 0.74 -2.18
N VAL A 116 7.47 0.70 -1.69
CA VAL A 116 7.94 -0.35 -0.79
C VAL A 116 7.41 -0.07 0.62
N ALA A 117 6.70 -1.03 1.21
CA ALA A 117 6.13 -0.95 2.56
C ALA A 117 7.19 -1.16 3.67
N ASP A 118 8.23 -0.33 3.67
CA ASP A 118 9.37 -0.45 4.59
C ASP A 118 9.03 -0.02 6.04
N THR A 119 7.95 0.74 6.22
CA THR A 119 7.35 1.07 7.54
C THR A 119 6.98 -0.15 8.37
N ASN A 120 6.75 -1.32 7.76
CA ASN A 120 6.41 -2.56 8.46
C ASN A 120 7.46 -2.95 9.52
N ALA A 121 8.75 -2.77 9.24
CA ALA A 121 9.81 -3.06 10.20
C ALA A 121 9.85 -2.07 11.37
N TYR A 122 9.39 -0.83 11.16
CA TYR A 122 9.47 0.23 12.18
C TYR A 122 8.22 0.30 13.07
N TYR A 123 7.04 0.04 12.51
CA TYR A 123 5.77 0.29 13.19
C TYR A 123 5.00 -0.99 13.53
N ILE A 124 5.06 -2.01 12.65
CA ILE A 124 4.40 -3.30 12.90
C ILE A 124 5.32 -4.24 13.67
N THR A 125 6.60 -4.30 13.30
CA THR A 125 7.57 -5.25 13.84
C THR A 125 8.85 -4.60 14.33
N PRO A 126 8.79 -3.62 15.24
CA PRO A 126 9.97 -2.90 15.71
C PRO A 126 11.04 -3.83 16.33
N PHE A 127 10.62 -4.98 16.86
CA PHE A 127 11.55 -5.98 17.38
C PHE A 127 12.47 -6.58 16.31
N SER A 128 12.03 -6.67 15.05
CA SER A 128 12.88 -7.08 13.92
C SER A 128 14.12 -6.20 13.76
N LEU A 129 14.00 -4.90 14.03
CA LEU A 129 15.13 -3.97 13.95
C LEU A 129 16.16 -4.25 15.05
N LYS A 130 15.70 -4.61 16.25
CA LYS A 130 16.58 -5.00 17.36
C LYS A 130 17.27 -6.34 17.08
N ALA A 131 16.53 -7.32 16.56
CA ALA A 131 17.05 -8.66 16.28
C ALA A 131 18.05 -8.70 15.10
N LEU A 132 17.79 -7.93 14.03
CA LEU A 132 18.58 -7.98 12.79
C LEU A 132 19.61 -6.85 12.67
N GLY A 133 19.42 -5.77 13.42
CA GLY A 133 20.15 -4.51 13.26
C GLY A 133 19.50 -3.59 12.22
N GLU A 134 19.17 -2.37 12.61
CA GLU A 134 18.47 -1.38 11.77
C GLU A 134 19.21 -1.09 10.45
N ILE A 135 20.54 -0.92 10.49
CA ILE A 135 21.37 -0.67 9.31
C ILE A 135 21.24 -1.82 8.29
N LYS A 136 21.21 -3.06 8.77
CA LYS A 136 21.10 -4.25 7.92
C LYS A 136 19.73 -4.31 7.25
N VAL A 137 18.66 -4.10 8.02
CA VAL A 137 17.28 -4.07 7.50
C VAL A 137 17.11 -2.97 6.45
N LYS A 138 17.60 -1.75 6.74
CA LYS A 138 17.56 -0.63 5.81
C LYS A 138 18.30 -0.94 4.51
N LYS A 139 19.49 -1.56 4.60
CA LYS A 139 20.26 -1.99 3.42
C LYS A 139 19.46 -2.99 2.58
N THR A 140 18.78 -3.94 3.19
CA THR A 140 17.95 -4.91 2.46
C THR A 140 16.76 -4.24 1.76
N PHE A 141 16.09 -3.27 2.39
CA PHE A 141 15.02 -2.52 1.73
C PHE A 141 15.49 -1.69 0.55
N LEU A 142 16.69 -1.10 0.63
CA LEU A 142 17.31 -0.42 -0.52
C LEU A 142 17.63 -1.41 -1.66
N GLN A 143 18.18 -2.58 -1.33
CA GLN A 143 18.42 -3.64 -2.33
C GLN A 143 17.12 -4.12 -2.98
N PHE A 144 16.07 -4.28 -2.19
CA PHE A 144 14.74 -4.65 -2.66
C PHE A 144 14.17 -3.59 -3.61
N GLN A 145 14.27 -2.31 -3.24
CA GLN A 145 13.87 -1.18 -4.08
C GLN A 145 14.61 -1.19 -5.42
N GLU A 146 15.92 -1.41 -5.43
CA GLU A 146 16.71 -1.46 -6.69
C GLU A 146 16.30 -2.64 -7.59
N LYS A 147 15.99 -3.80 -7.01
CA LYS A 147 15.48 -4.94 -7.79
C LYS A 147 14.11 -4.65 -8.40
N ILE A 148 13.21 -4.00 -7.66
CA ILE A 148 11.92 -3.53 -8.21
C ILE A 148 12.17 -2.53 -9.35
N LYS A 149 13.06 -1.54 -9.16
CA LYS A 149 13.40 -0.56 -10.21
C LYS A 149 13.83 -1.26 -11.50
N LYS A 150 14.76 -2.23 -11.39
CA LYS A 150 15.20 -3.03 -12.53
C LYS A 150 14.05 -3.79 -13.20
N ALA A 151 13.19 -4.45 -12.42
CA ALA A 151 12.05 -5.21 -12.96
C ALA A 151 11.02 -4.31 -13.68
N THR A 152 10.75 -3.12 -13.13
CA THR A 152 9.84 -2.13 -13.72
C THR A 152 10.41 -1.41 -14.95
N GLY A 153 11.72 -1.55 -15.23
CA GLY A 153 12.34 -0.96 -16.42
C GLY A 153 11.76 -1.46 -17.75
N SER A 154 11.06 -2.59 -17.73
CA SER A 154 10.35 -3.17 -18.88
C SER A 154 8.91 -2.68 -19.05
N TYR A 155 8.41 -1.79 -18.19
CA TYR A 155 7.03 -1.32 -18.24
C TYR A 155 6.81 -0.31 -19.36
N PRO A 156 5.59 -0.24 -19.94
CA PRO A 156 5.29 0.67 -21.06
C PRO A 156 5.26 2.15 -20.66
N VAL A 157 5.49 2.45 -19.38
CA VAL A 157 5.46 3.80 -18.81
C VAL A 157 6.63 3.97 -17.86
N LYS A 158 7.12 5.21 -17.75
CA LYS A 158 8.17 5.54 -16.78
C LYS A 158 7.65 5.30 -15.36
N SER A 159 8.24 4.31 -14.70
CA SER A 159 7.89 3.91 -13.35
C SER A 159 8.91 4.46 -12.35
N LYS A 160 8.46 4.88 -11.17
CA LYS A 160 9.33 5.23 -10.05
C LYS A 160 9.08 4.28 -8.89
N VAL A 161 10.11 4.05 -8.09
CA VAL A 161 10.02 3.19 -6.90
C VAL A 161 10.55 3.95 -5.71
N TYR A 162 9.75 4.07 -4.65
CA TYR A 162 10.15 4.74 -3.41
C TYR A 162 9.99 3.81 -2.22
N LEU A 163 10.83 4.01 -1.21
CA LEU A 163 10.49 3.57 0.14
C LEU A 163 9.38 4.47 0.66
N PHE A 164 8.42 3.93 1.42
CA PHE A 164 7.37 4.76 1.99
C PHE A 164 7.95 5.74 3.03
N THR A 165 9.00 5.34 3.77
CA THR A 165 9.72 6.24 4.67
C THR A 165 10.25 7.50 3.97
N ASP A 166 10.74 7.38 2.74
CA ASP A 166 11.19 8.52 1.93
C ASP A 166 10.02 9.45 1.58
N LEU A 167 8.87 8.87 1.16
CA LEU A 167 7.67 9.64 0.83
C LEU A 167 7.12 10.41 2.03
N MET A 168 7.10 9.78 3.21
CA MET A 168 6.58 10.41 4.43
C MET A 168 7.60 11.31 5.15
N GLY A 169 8.83 11.49 4.63
CA GLY A 169 9.91 12.22 5.32
C GLY A 169 9.49 13.61 5.79
N GLY A 170 8.86 14.40 4.92
CA GLY A 170 8.31 15.72 5.26
C GLY A 170 7.06 15.71 6.17
N TYR A 171 6.47 14.53 6.38
CA TYR A 171 5.22 14.33 7.11
C TYR A 171 5.36 13.34 8.27
N GLN A 172 6.59 13.06 8.73
CA GLN A 172 6.84 12.05 9.76
C GLN A 172 6.11 12.34 11.07
N LYS A 173 5.99 13.63 11.45
CA LYS A 173 5.21 14.05 12.63
C LYS A 173 3.72 13.73 12.45
N ASN A 174 3.15 13.99 11.27
CA ASN A 174 1.77 13.67 10.95
C ASN A 174 1.54 12.16 10.99
N TYR A 175 2.45 11.37 10.41
CA TYR A 175 2.37 9.91 10.43
C TYR A 175 2.37 9.37 11.87
N LYS A 176 3.35 9.78 12.69
CA LYS A 176 3.45 9.36 14.09
C LYS A 176 2.21 9.76 14.91
N SER A 177 1.68 10.96 14.67
CA SER A 177 0.45 11.44 15.32
C SER A 177 -0.75 10.57 14.95
N SER A 178 -0.96 10.32 13.66
CA SER A 178 -2.03 9.43 13.17
C SER A 178 -1.89 8.00 13.71
N PHE A 179 -0.69 7.44 13.68
CA PHE A 179 -0.40 6.11 14.20
C PHE A 179 -0.74 6.00 15.70
N LYS A 180 -0.26 6.96 16.52
CA LYS A 180 -0.56 7.01 17.96
C LYS A 180 -2.05 7.16 18.23
N LYS A 181 -2.73 8.04 17.49
CA LYS A 181 -4.17 8.25 17.62
C LYS A 181 -4.95 6.97 17.37
N VAL A 182 -4.61 6.23 16.30
CA VAL A 182 -5.26 4.95 16.00
C VAL A 182 -4.92 3.90 17.06
N SER A 183 -3.65 3.79 17.45
CA SER A 183 -3.22 2.82 18.46
C SER A 183 -3.97 3.00 19.78
N GLY A 184 -4.07 4.23 20.29
CA GLY A 184 -4.82 4.51 21.53
C GLY A 184 -6.33 4.20 21.43
N VAL A 185 -6.93 4.38 20.25
CA VAL A 185 -8.33 3.96 20.03
C VAL A 185 -8.45 2.44 20.01
N LEU A 186 -7.51 1.72 19.39
CA LEU A 186 -7.53 0.25 19.33
C LEU A 186 -7.23 -0.41 20.68
N GLU A 187 -6.55 0.29 21.59
CA GLU A 187 -6.33 -0.15 22.97
C GLU A 187 -7.61 -0.04 23.82
N SER A 188 -8.45 0.96 23.55
CA SER A 188 -9.64 1.27 24.37
C SER A 188 -10.95 0.76 23.78
N ASN A 189 -11.11 0.82 22.46
CA ASN A 189 -12.34 0.46 21.75
C ASN A 189 -12.10 0.22 20.25
N ILE A 190 -11.81 -1.04 19.88
CA ILE A 190 -11.59 -1.45 18.48
C ILE A 190 -12.80 -1.13 17.59
N SER A 191 -14.01 -1.45 18.07
CA SER A 191 -15.28 -1.19 17.39
C SER A 191 -15.53 0.30 17.11
N GLY A 192 -14.88 1.18 17.87
CA GLY A 192 -14.89 2.62 17.66
C GLY A 192 -14.21 3.06 16.36
N LEU A 193 -13.35 2.24 15.77
CA LEU A 193 -12.58 2.56 14.56
C LEU A 193 -12.94 1.67 13.36
N ILE A 194 -13.07 0.37 13.55
CA ILE A 194 -13.40 -0.58 12.49
C ILE A 194 -14.51 -1.54 12.95
N PRO A 195 -15.39 -2.01 12.05
CA PRO A 195 -16.42 -2.99 12.42
C PRO A 195 -15.82 -4.31 12.91
N GLU A 196 -16.49 -4.98 13.85
CA GLU A 196 -16.04 -6.26 14.43
C GLU A 196 -15.74 -7.33 13.38
N LYS A 197 -16.58 -7.44 12.34
CA LYS A 197 -16.32 -8.33 11.21
C LYS A 197 -14.97 -8.08 10.54
N ILE A 198 -14.62 -6.80 10.32
CA ILE A 198 -13.33 -6.41 9.70
C ILE A 198 -12.18 -6.71 10.66
N TRP A 199 -12.39 -6.59 11.96
CA TRP A 199 -11.39 -6.96 12.96
C TRP A 199 -11.12 -8.46 12.98
N GLN A 200 -12.16 -9.30 12.95
CA GLN A 200 -12.00 -10.75 12.86
C GLN A 200 -11.33 -11.18 11.54
N GLU A 201 -11.67 -10.55 10.42
CA GLU A 201 -10.96 -10.74 9.14
C GLU A 201 -9.48 -10.35 9.24
N GLN A 202 -9.14 -9.30 10.00
CA GLN A 202 -7.76 -8.88 10.23
C GLN A 202 -6.98 -9.91 11.05
N LEU A 203 -7.53 -10.39 12.17
CA LEU A 203 -6.89 -11.41 13.01
C LEU A 203 -6.62 -12.68 12.21
N LYS A 204 -7.62 -13.14 11.44
CA LYS A 204 -7.48 -14.30 10.56
C LYS A 204 -6.39 -14.07 9.50
N TYR A 205 -6.43 -12.91 8.83
CA TYR A 205 -5.43 -12.57 7.82
C TYR A 205 -4.02 -12.57 8.40
N ILE A 206 -3.77 -11.93 9.54
CA ILE A 206 -2.42 -11.91 10.15
C ILE A 206 -1.94 -13.30 10.50
N LYS A 207 -2.82 -14.14 11.06
CA LYS A 207 -2.49 -15.54 11.32
C LYS A 207 -2.03 -16.26 10.05
N GLU A 208 -2.83 -16.19 8.99
CA GLU A 208 -2.61 -16.94 7.74
C GLU A 208 -1.50 -16.37 6.87
N HIS A 209 -1.30 -15.05 6.88
CA HIS A 209 -0.34 -14.36 6.02
C HIS A 209 1.04 -14.21 6.65
N VAL A 210 1.13 -14.17 7.98
CA VAL A 210 2.43 -14.11 8.69
C VAL A 210 2.90 -15.50 9.11
N GLY A 211 1.99 -16.46 9.27
CA GLY A 211 2.31 -17.81 9.73
C GLY A 211 2.35 -17.96 11.24
N PHE A 212 1.49 -17.22 11.96
CA PHE A 212 1.35 -17.41 13.40
C PHE A 212 0.49 -18.65 13.72
N GLU A 213 0.90 -19.38 14.74
CA GLU A 213 0.16 -20.51 15.30
C GLU A 213 -1.02 -20.07 16.17
N PRO A 214 -2.08 -20.90 16.29
CA PRO A 214 -3.30 -20.54 17.04
C PRO A 214 -3.08 -20.16 18.52
N PHE A 215 -2.04 -20.69 19.17
CA PHE A 215 -1.74 -20.39 20.57
C PHE A 215 -1.09 -19.00 20.75
N GLN A 216 -0.61 -18.36 19.69
CA GLN A 216 0.05 -17.04 19.70
C GLN A 216 -0.93 -15.88 19.63
N LYS A 217 -2.07 -15.99 20.33
CA LYS A 217 -3.20 -15.04 20.23
C LYS A 217 -2.79 -13.60 20.52
N LYS A 218 -1.97 -13.37 21.54
CA LYS A 218 -1.52 -12.03 21.93
C LYS A 218 -0.66 -11.38 20.84
N GLN A 219 0.23 -12.14 20.21
CA GLN A 219 1.08 -11.67 19.12
C GLN A 219 0.25 -11.33 17.88
N ILE A 220 -0.71 -12.21 17.52
CA ILE A 220 -1.63 -11.96 16.41
C ILE A 220 -2.42 -10.67 16.65
N GLU A 221 -2.91 -10.46 17.86
CA GLU A 221 -3.66 -9.25 18.24
C GLU A 221 -2.79 -7.99 18.16
N GLU A 222 -1.58 -8.02 18.73
CA GLU A 222 -0.66 -6.88 18.69
C GLU A 222 -0.27 -6.53 17.24
N PHE A 223 0.13 -7.52 16.44
CA PHE A 223 0.43 -7.33 15.02
C PHE A 223 -0.76 -6.74 14.27
N SER A 224 -1.96 -7.23 14.55
CA SER A 224 -3.19 -6.74 13.92
C SER A 224 -3.45 -5.28 14.28
N LYS A 225 -3.33 -4.89 15.54
CA LYS A 225 -3.50 -3.49 15.97
C LYS A 225 -2.49 -2.57 15.29
N ARG A 226 -1.21 -2.96 15.27
CA ARG A 226 -0.15 -2.18 14.61
C ARG A 226 -0.33 -2.09 13.09
N THR A 227 -0.81 -3.16 12.45
CA THR A 227 -1.13 -3.14 11.02
C THR A 227 -2.26 -2.17 10.72
N VAL A 228 -3.34 -2.20 11.52
CA VAL A 228 -4.46 -1.25 11.38
C VAL A 228 -3.97 0.19 11.56
N ALA A 229 -3.14 0.45 12.58
CA ALA A 229 -2.56 1.77 12.83
C ALA A 229 -1.67 2.26 11.69
N THR A 230 -0.83 1.38 11.14
CA THR A 230 0.06 1.66 10.01
C THR A 230 -0.77 2.07 8.78
N TYR A 231 -1.71 1.24 8.35
CA TYR A 231 -2.49 1.47 7.13
C TYR A 231 -3.39 2.71 7.26
N ALA A 232 -3.98 2.93 8.43
CA ALA A 232 -4.79 4.13 8.68
C ALA A 232 -3.94 5.41 8.66
N ALA A 233 -2.71 5.38 9.18
CA ALA A 233 -1.79 6.51 9.13
C ALA A 233 -1.31 6.79 7.69
N GLU A 234 -1.00 5.75 6.92
CA GLU A 234 -0.65 5.84 5.49
C GLU A 234 -1.78 6.51 4.70
N GLY A 235 -3.03 6.14 4.97
CA GLY A 235 -4.21 6.76 4.37
C GLY A 235 -4.28 8.29 4.55
N THR A 236 -3.86 8.80 5.72
CA THR A 236 -3.76 10.24 5.97
C THR A 236 -2.56 10.86 5.26
N ILE A 237 -1.42 10.19 5.17
CA ILE A 237 -0.24 10.70 4.48
C ILE A 237 -0.48 10.88 2.98
N PHE A 238 -1.21 9.96 2.33
CA PHE A 238 -1.58 10.15 0.93
C PHE A 238 -2.47 11.36 0.69
N ASP A 239 -3.25 11.80 1.68
CA ASP A 239 -3.99 13.07 1.59
C ASP A 239 -3.04 14.26 1.46
N LEU A 240 -2.01 14.29 2.30
CA LEU A 240 -1.01 15.36 2.34
C LEU A 240 -0.16 15.35 1.07
N LEU A 241 0.33 14.16 0.69
CA LEU A 241 1.10 13.96 -0.54
C LEU A 241 0.33 14.39 -1.78
N SER A 242 -0.99 14.12 -1.85
CA SER A 242 -1.82 14.45 -3.02
C SER A 242 -1.87 15.95 -3.34
N ARG A 243 -1.52 16.81 -2.37
CA ARG A 243 -1.52 18.26 -2.50
C ARG A 243 -0.18 18.79 -3.06
N THR A 244 0.85 17.95 -3.10
CA THR A 244 2.18 18.31 -3.63
C THR A 244 2.28 18.02 -5.12
N ASP A 245 3.17 18.67 -5.84
CA ASP A 245 3.46 18.32 -7.25
C ASP A 245 4.35 17.08 -7.38
N TYR A 246 5.05 16.72 -6.30
CA TYR A 246 5.91 15.55 -6.24
C TYR A 246 5.14 14.22 -6.20
N PHE A 247 3.96 14.20 -5.58
CA PHE A 247 3.09 13.03 -5.48
C PHE A 247 1.61 13.44 -5.57
N SER A 248 1.30 14.29 -6.55
CA SER A 248 -0.04 14.86 -6.79
C SER A 248 -1.10 13.80 -7.08
N ASN A 249 -2.34 14.11 -6.70
CA ASN A 249 -3.53 13.39 -7.15
C ASN A 249 -3.39 11.87 -7.01
N CYS A 250 -3.08 11.43 -5.78
CA CYS A 250 -2.83 10.03 -5.43
C CYS A 250 -4.05 9.16 -5.73
N VAL A 251 -3.91 8.17 -6.60
CA VAL A 251 -4.93 7.13 -6.82
C VAL A 251 -4.29 5.78 -6.52
N TRP A 252 -4.88 5.05 -5.57
CA TRP A 252 -4.45 3.69 -5.32
C TRP A 252 -4.91 2.82 -6.50
N LEU A 253 -3.96 2.46 -7.36
CA LEU A 253 -4.16 1.51 -8.44
C LEU A 253 -4.03 0.11 -7.86
N ASN A 254 -5.16 -0.58 -7.78
CA ASN A 254 -5.17 -1.98 -7.44
C ASN A 254 -5.05 -2.85 -8.67
N ILE A 255 -4.06 -3.73 -8.63
CA ILE A 255 -3.80 -4.73 -9.67
C ILE A 255 -4.21 -6.13 -9.18
N GLU A 256 -4.61 -6.25 -7.91
CA GLU A 256 -5.13 -7.47 -7.29
C GLU A 256 -6.55 -7.26 -6.76
N GLU A 257 -7.19 -8.36 -6.38
CA GLU A 257 -8.40 -8.27 -5.58
C GLU A 257 -8.01 -7.87 -4.15
N VAL A 258 -8.09 -6.58 -3.84
CA VAL A 258 -7.97 -6.13 -2.45
C VAL A 258 -9.29 -6.33 -1.72
N ALA A 259 -9.22 -7.10 -0.64
CA ALA A 259 -10.34 -7.38 0.24
C ALA A 259 -10.92 -6.11 0.85
N LYS A 260 -12.23 -6.13 1.17
CA LYS A 260 -12.91 -5.02 1.83
C LYS A 260 -12.23 -4.62 3.15
N ARG A 261 -11.62 -5.57 3.85
CA ARG A 261 -10.76 -5.37 5.03
C ARG A 261 -9.75 -4.24 4.84
N ALA A 262 -8.86 -4.36 3.86
CA ALA A 262 -7.77 -3.41 3.66
C ALA A 262 -8.28 -2.02 3.25
N ILE A 263 -9.35 -1.95 2.44
CA ILE A 263 -10.01 -0.68 2.08
C ILE A 263 -10.57 0.01 3.33
N THR A 264 -11.27 -0.74 4.18
CA THR A 264 -11.87 -0.19 5.41
C THR A 264 -10.80 0.30 6.37
N ILE A 265 -9.75 -0.52 6.61
CA ILE A 265 -8.64 -0.16 7.49
C ILE A 265 -7.92 1.10 7.00
N THR A 266 -7.55 1.16 5.72
CA THR A 266 -6.81 2.32 5.17
C THR A 266 -7.60 3.63 5.28
N ASN A 267 -8.94 3.56 5.22
CA ASN A 267 -9.80 4.73 5.28
C ASN A 267 -10.40 5.04 6.65
N CYS A 268 -10.22 4.19 7.66
CA CYS A 268 -10.96 4.32 8.93
C CYS A 268 -10.68 5.65 9.63
N LEU A 269 -9.41 6.09 9.68
CA LEU A 269 -9.04 7.37 10.26
C LEU A 269 -9.49 8.55 9.40
N ARG A 270 -9.37 8.43 8.06
CA ARG A 270 -9.81 9.48 7.12
C ARG A 270 -11.30 9.80 7.29
N ILE A 271 -12.14 8.78 7.43
CA ILE A 271 -13.58 8.94 7.65
C ILE A 271 -13.84 9.65 8.98
N LYS A 272 -13.16 9.25 10.06
CA LYS A 272 -13.25 9.93 11.36
C LYS A 272 -12.78 11.39 11.33
N GLN A 273 -11.97 11.77 10.35
CA GLN A 273 -11.45 13.12 10.15
C GLN A 273 -12.21 13.89 9.05
N ASN A 274 -13.30 13.35 8.50
CA ASN A 274 -14.06 13.96 7.40
C ASN A 274 -13.22 14.24 6.12
N LEU A 275 -12.17 13.45 5.86
CA LEU A 275 -11.29 13.63 4.70
C LEU A 275 -11.76 12.89 3.43
N GLY A 276 -12.93 12.24 3.48
CA GLY A 276 -13.36 11.31 2.43
C GLY A 276 -12.44 10.10 2.27
N LYS A 277 -12.86 9.09 1.52
CA LYS A 277 -12.00 7.92 1.23
C LYS A 277 -10.92 8.27 0.20
N LEU A 278 -9.80 7.56 0.20
CA LEU A 278 -8.87 7.61 -0.93
C LEU A 278 -9.54 7.14 -2.23
N PRO A 279 -9.21 7.73 -3.38
CA PRO A 279 -9.68 7.20 -4.65
C PRO A 279 -8.91 5.92 -4.97
N MET A 280 -9.66 4.86 -5.28
CA MET A 280 -9.10 3.54 -5.60
C MET A 280 -9.75 2.97 -6.86
N ILE A 281 -8.92 2.44 -7.76
CA ILE A 281 -9.35 1.77 -8.99
C ILE A 281 -8.84 0.33 -8.98
N PHE A 282 -9.59 -0.61 -9.55
CA PHE A 282 -9.32 -2.05 -9.42
C PHE A 282 -9.27 -2.70 -10.80
N LEU A 283 -8.21 -2.44 -11.56
CA LEU A 283 -8.15 -2.80 -12.99
C LEU A 283 -7.79 -4.30 -13.19
N LYS A 284 -8.34 -4.92 -14.25
CA LYS A 284 -8.04 -6.30 -14.65
C LYS A 284 -7.09 -6.42 -15.82
#